data_AF-A0A7S2L7H1-F1
#
_entry.id   AF-A0A7S2L7H1-F1
#
_cell.length_a   1.000
_cell.length_b   1.000
_cell.length_c   1.000
_cell.angle_alpha   90.00
_cell.angle_beta   90.00
_cell.angle_gamma   90.00
#
_symmetry.space_group_name_H-M   'P 1'
#
loop_
_entity.id
_entity.type
_entity.pdbx_description
1 polymer ?
#
loop_
_entity_poly.entity_id
_entity_poly.type
_entity_poly.pdbx_seq_one_letter_code
_entity_poly.pdbx_strand_id
1 'polypeptide(L)'
;AKHRAEFQQRTKGQPSTAVVKLASEKWKQVSEEERKPFEAEFTAAMEAYRAAMKDYVPPEPKVDEKQAAKQAKEEAKEDAKRAKREAKEAEKASKDDARRAKKEAKEAEKTKAGGKGQGAKAKARARMPLRKSKAKQPAAPTVELQAGVAAKADKEGLADKLRQLASRQDIIDSKKTQTAMLKALQESGGLIHPAKRALLGA
;
A
#
# COMPACT_ATOMS: atom_id res chain seq x y z
N ALA A 1 -21.26 34.36 -7.75
CA ALA A 1 -20.15 34.37 -8.72
C ALA A 1 -20.13 35.71 -9.46
N LYS A 2 -19.23 36.62 -9.07
CA LYS A 2 -19.28 38.06 -9.43
C LYS A 2 -19.19 38.34 -10.94
N HIS A 3 -18.42 37.56 -11.69
CA HIS A 3 -18.19 37.79 -13.15
C HIS A 3 -18.88 36.78 -14.07
N ARG A 4 -19.74 35.90 -13.54
CA ARG A 4 -20.32 34.81 -14.36
C ARG A 4 -21.29 35.31 -15.43
N ALA A 5 -22.08 36.35 -15.13
CA ALA A 5 -23.04 36.92 -16.08
C ALA A 5 -22.33 37.54 -17.30
N GLU A 6 -21.22 38.25 -17.08
CA GLU A 6 -20.39 38.84 -18.14
C GLU A 6 -19.79 37.75 -19.04
N PHE A 7 -19.28 36.67 -18.47
CA PHE A 7 -18.75 35.54 -19.24
C PHE A 7 -19.84 34.81 -20.02
N GLN A 8 -21.05 34.68 -19.47
CA GLN A 8 -22.20 34.08 -20.15
C GLN A 8 -22.69 34.94 -21.33
N GLN A 9 -22.70 36.27 -21.20
CA GLN A 9 -23.04 37.15 -22.30
C GLN A 9 -22.03 37.05 -23.46
N ARG A 10 -20.72 37.01 -23.13
CA ARG A 10 -19.65 36.86 -24.14
C ARG A 10 -19.61 35.51 -24.83
N THR A 11 -20.22 34.49 -24.22
CA THR A 11 -20.27 33.11 -24.75
C THR A 11 -21.68 32.69 -25.13
N LYS A 12 -22.59 33.66 -25.35
CA LYS A 12 -23.97 33.38 -25.77
C LYS A 12 -23.98 32.64 -27.11
N GLY A 13 -24.67 31.50 -27.16
CA GLY A 13 -24.71 30.63 -28.35
C GLY A 13 -23.52 29.66 -28.48
N GLN A 14 -22.52 29.76 -27.61
CA GLN A 14 -21.45 28.77 -27.51
C GLN A 14 -21.78 27.69 -26.47
N PRO A 15 -21.11 26.51 -26.52
CA PRO A 15 -21.29 25.49 -25.49
C PRO A 15 -20.93 26.04 -24.10
N SER A 16 -21.59 25.56 -23.06
CA SER A 16 -21.36 25.99 -21.67
C SER A 16 -19.90 25.86 -21.20
N THR A 17 -19.13 24.98 -21.85
CA THR A 17 -17.69 24.82 -21.63
C THR A 17 -16.88 26.05 -22.05
N ALA A 18 -17.38 26.89 -22.96
CA ALA A 18 -16.76 28.14 -23.37
C ALA A 18 -16.66 29.15 -22.21
N VAL A 19 -17.70 29.23 -21.36
CA VAL A 19 -17.69 30.07 -20.14
C VAL A 19 -16.52 29.66 -19.23
N VAL A 20 -16.31 28.35 -19.05
CA VAL A 20 -15.27 27.81 -18.16
C VAL A 20 -13.88 28.09 -18.71
N LYS A 21 -13.69 27.90 -20.03
CA LYS A 21 -12.41 28.20 -20.69
C LYS A 21 -12.05 29.69 -20.55
N LEU A 22 -12.99 30.58 -20.88
CA LEU A 22 -12.80 32.03 -20.79
C LEU A 22 -12.53 32.47 -19.34
N ALA A 23 -13.27 31.94 -18.38
CA ALA A 23 -13.04 32.22 -16.96
C ALA A 23 -11.64 31.76 -16.49
N SER A 24 -11.18 30.58 -16.92
CA SER A 24 -9.84 30.07 -16.59
C SER A 24 -8.73 30.91 -17.20
N GLU A 25 -8.86 31.34 -18.46
CA GLU A 25 -7.88 32.23 -19.09
C GLU A 25 -7.81 33.58 -18.39
N LYS A 26 -8.98 34.15 -18.05
CA LYS A 26 -9.05 35.40 -17.29
C LYS A 26 -8.44 35.25 -15.90
N TRP A 27 -8.75 34.18 -15.17
CA TRP A 27 -8.18 33.94 -13.84
C TRP A 27 -6.65 33.92 -13.85
N LYS A 28 -6.02 33.36 -14.89
CA LYS A 28 -4.55 33.37 -15.04
C LYS A 28 -3.98 34.78 -15.24
N GLN A 29 -4.75 35.70 -15.81
CA GLN A 29 -4.38 37.10 -16.06
C GLN A 29 -4.68 38.03 -14.88
N VAL A 30 -5.58 37.64 -13.97
CA VAL A 30 -5.89 38.38 -12.74
C VAL A 30 -4.65 38.43 -11.85
N SER A 31 -4.29 39.64 -11.39
CA SER A 31 -3.14 39.87 -10.50
C SER A 31 -3.42 39.34 -9.09
N GLU A 32 -2.37 39.11 -8.29
CA GLU A 32 -2.52 38.61 -6.93
C GLU A 32 -3.40 39.52 -6.06
N GLU A 33 -3.39 40.84 -6.31
CA GLU A 33 -4.21 41.80 -5.58
C GLU A 33 -5.71 41.60 -5.82
N GLU A 34 -6.09 41.29 -7.05
CA GLU A 34 -7.47 40.99 -7.42
C GLU A 34 -7.87 39.54 -7.05
N ARG A 35 -6.90 38.63 -6.84
CA ARG A 35 -7.16 37.26 -6.33
C ARG A 35 -7.41 37.21 -4.83
N LYS A 36 -6.75 38.08 -4.04
CA LYS A 36 -6.89 38.15 -2.57
C LYS A 36 -8.35 38.09 -2.06
N PRO A 37 -9.32 38.88 -2.58
CA PRO A 37 -10.70 38.79 -2.09
C PRO A 37 -11.34 37.43 -2.37
N PHE A 38 -11.00 36.75 -3.47
CA PHE A 38 -11.53 35.43 -3.78
C PHE A 38 -10.91 34.34 -2.90
N GLU A 39 -9.64 34.47 -2.53
CA GLU A 39 -8.99 33.57 -1.58
C GLU A 39 -9.57 33.72 -0.18
N ALA A 40 -9.85 34.95 0.27
CA ALA A 40 -10.54 35.22 1.53
C ALA A 40 -11.98 34.67 1.56
N GLU A 41 -12.72 34.82 0.45
CA GLU A 41 -14.05 34.20 0.33
C GLU A 41 -13.96 32.66 0.34
N PHE A 42 -12.93 32.08 -0.28
CA PHE A 42 -12.71 30.65 -0.29
C PHE A 42 -12.40 30.10 1.10
N THR A 43 -11.52 30.76 1.87
CA THR A 43 -11.21 30.33 3.23
C THR A 43 -12.45 30.41 4.13
N ALA A 44 -13.20 31.51 4.05
CA ALA A 44 -14.46 31.66 4.79
C ALA A 44 -15.49 30.58 4.41
N ALA A 45 -15.66 30.29 3.11
CA ALA A 45 -16.55 29.23 2.65
C ALA A 45 -16.09 27.83 3.07
N MET A 46 -14.78 27.58 3.09
CA MET A 46 -14.19 26.33 3.57
C MET A 46 -14.39 26.14 5.07
N GLU A 47 -14.29 27.20 5.86
CA GLU A 47 -14.60 27.15 7.30
C GLU A 47 -16.08 26.91 7.56
N ALA A 48 -16.97 27.59 6.83
CA ALA A 48 -18.41 27.34 6.89
C ALA A 48 -18.76 25.89 6.48
N TYR A 49 -18.14 25.38 5.41
CA TYR A 49 -18.30 23.98 4.98
C TYR A 49 -17.79 23.01 6.04
N ARG A 50 -16.61 23.25 6.61
CA ARG A 50 -16.06 22.42 7.69
C ARG A 50 -16.94 22.45 8.94
N ALA A 51 -17.55 23.58 9.27
CA ALA A 51 -18.50 23.69 10.36
C ALA A 51 -19.77 22.86 10.04
N ALA A 52 -20.38 23.07 8.87
CA ALA A 52 -21.57 22.34 8.45
C ALA A 52 -21.34 20.82 8.35
N MET A 53 -20.15 20.38 7.94
CA MET A 53 -19.80 18.95 7.85
C MET A 53 -19.58 18.27 9.21
N LYS A 54 -19.38 19.02 10.30
CA LYS A 54 -19.30 18.41 11.65
C LYS A 54 -20.65 17.89 12.12
N ASP A 55 -21.71 18.60 11.76
CA ASP A 55 -23.09 18.29 12.14
C ASP A 55 -23.86 17.58 11.01
N TYR A 56 -23.21 17.36 9.86
CA TYR A 56 -23.81 16.68 8.73
C TYR A 56 -23.97 15.18 9.01
N VAL A 57 -25.21 14.76 9.22
CA VAL A 57 -25.62 13.36 9.20
C VAL A 57 -26.07 13.03 7.78
N PRO A 58 -25.33 12.20 7.02
CA PRO A 58 -25.75 11.79 5.69
C PRO A 58 -27.15 11.15 5.76
N PRO A 59 -28.09 11.53 4.89
CA PRO A 59 -29.39 10.85 4.83
C PRO A 59 -29.16 9.37 4.56
N GLU A 60 -29.88 8.51 5.27
CA GLU A 60 -29.78 7.06 5.13
C GLU A 60 -29.87 6.67 3.65
N PRO A 61 -28.99 5.78 3.16
CA PRO A 61 -29.02 5.38 1.77
C PRO A 61 -30.35 4.69 1.50
N LYS A 62 -31.22 5.32 0.70
CA LYS A 62 -32.19 4.58 -0.10
C LYS A 62 -31.37 3.73 -1.05
N VAL A 63 -31.12 2.48 -0.63
CA VAL A 63 -30.33 1.52 -1.38
C VAL A 63 -31.09 1.23 -2.67
N ASP A 64 -30.72 1.89 -3.76
CA ASP A 64 -31.01 1.40 -5.10
C ASP A 64 -30.42 -0.02 -5.16
N GLU A 65 -31.26 -1.05 -5.19
CA GLU A 65 -30.87 -2.48 -5.25
C GLU A 65 -29.81 -2.75 -6.33
N LYS A 66 -29.78 -1.89 -7.36
CA LYS A 66 -28.81 -1.92 -8.46
C LYS A 66 -27.37 -1.58 -8.04
N GLN A 67 -27.17 -0.71 -7.04
CA GLN A 67 -25.83 -0.41 -6.51
C GLN A 67 -25.35 -1.48 -5.52
N ALA A 68 -26.25 -2.01 -4.67
CA ALA A 68 -25.92 -3.14 -3.80
C ALA A 68 -25.59 -4.41 -4.60
N ALA A 69 -26.36 -4.73 -5.66
CA ALA A 69 -26.05 -5.85 -6.54
C ALA A 69 -24.74 -5.64 -7.33
N LYS A 70 -24.38 -4.40 -7.64
CA LYS A 70 -23.11 -4.09 -8.32
C LYS A 70 -21.91 -4.24 -7.39
N GLN A 71 -22.03 -3.81 -6.13
CA GLN A 71 -21.00 -3.99 -5.11
C GLN A 71 -20.82 -5.47 -4.76
N ALA A 72 -21.90 -6.22 -4.54
CA ALA A 72 -21.84 -7.66 -4.29
C ALA A 72 -21.23 -8.46 -5.47
N LYS A 73 -21.51 -8.04 -6.71
CA LYS A 73 -20.91 -8.67 -7.91
C LYS A 73 -19.43 -8.32 -8.08
N GLU A 74 -18.98 -7.16 -7.64
CA GLU A 74 -17.55 -6.81 -7.64
C GLU A 74 -16.79 -7.57 -6.55
N GLU A 75 -17.33 -7.66 -5.34
CA GLU A 75 -16.73 -8.40 -4.23
C GLU A 75 -16.62 -9.90 -4.56
N ALA A 76 -17.68 -10.52 -5.07
CA ALA A 76 -17.64 -11.92 -5.50
C ALA A 76 -16.60 -12.19 -6.62
N LYS A 77 -16.33 -11.20 -7.48
CA LYS A 77 -15.36 -11.33 -8.57
C LYS A 77 -13.92 -11.18 -8.08
N GLU A 78 -13.68 -10.33 -7.08
CA GLU A 78 -12.38 -10.21 -6.41
C GLU A 78 -12.08 -11.46 -5.58
N ASP A 79 -13.05 -12.00 -4.84
CA ASP A 79 -12.86 -13.24 -4.06
C ASP A 79 -12.59 -14.45 -4.96
N ALA A 80 -13.32 -14.60 -6.08
CA ALA A 80 -13.06 -15.67 -7.04
C ALA A 80 -11.65 -15.55 -7.67
N LYS A 81 -11.18 -14.32 -7.90
CA LYS A 81 -9.84 -14.07 -8.46
C LYS A 81 -8.74 -14.36 -7.43
N ARG A 82 -9.00 -14.05 -6.16
CA ARG A 82 -8.11 -14.36 -5.03
C ARG A 82 -8.00 -15.86 -4.80
N ALA A 83 -9.12 -16.58 -4.76
CA ALA A 83 -9.15 -18.05 -4.63
C ALA A 83 -8.41 -18.75 -5.80
N LYS A 84 -8.59 -18.26 -7.04
CA LYS A 84 -7.87 -18.82 -8.21
C LYS A 84 -6.35 -18.57 -8.13
N ARG A 85 -5.93 -17.46 -7.55
CA ARG A 85 -4.51 -17.13 -7.36
C ARG A 85 -3.88 -18.02 -6.28
N GLU A 86 -4.58 -18.23 -5.18
CA GLU A 86 -4.16 -19.09 -4.07
C GLU A 86 -4.10 -20.57 -4.49
N ALA A 87 -5.07 -21.06 -5.28
CA ALA A 87 -5.02 -22.42 -5.83
C ALA A 87 -3.83 -22.64 -6.77
N LYS A 88 -3.51 -21.65 -7.62
CA LYS A 88 -2.36 -21.72 -8.55
C LYS A 88 -1.01 -21.64 -7.82
N GLU A 89 -0.97 -20.96 -6.68
CA GLU A 89 0.21 -20.86 -5.82
C GLU A 89 0.44 -22.16 -5.03
N ALA A 90 -0.63 -22.78 -4.53
CA ALA A 90 -0.56 -24.10 -3.88
C ALA A 90 -0.13 -25.21 -4.85
N GLU A 91 -0.61 -25.20 -6.09
CA GLU A 91 -0.19 -26.18 -7.12
C GLU A 91 1.30 -26.04 -7.47
N LYS A 92 1.80 -24.81 -7.59
CA LYS A 92 3.23 -24.55 -7.80
C LYS A 92 4.09 -25.02 -6.62
N ALA A 93 3.65 -24.76 -5.39
CA ALA A 93 4.36 -25.20 -4.19
C ALA A 93 4.46 -26.73 -4.11
N SER A 94 3.37 -27.46 -4.42
CA SER A 94 3.38 -28.93 -4.45
C SER A 94 4.31 -29.52 -5.51
N LYS A 95 4.37 -28.89 -6.70
CA LYS A 95 5.25 -29.34 -7.79
C LYS A 95 6.74 -29.09 -7.50
N ASP A 96 7.05 -28.03 -6.77
CA ASP A 96 8.43 -27.75 -6.31
C ASP A 96 8.88 -28.73 -5.22
N ASP A 97 7.99 -29.07 -4.28
CA ASP A 97 8.27 -30.08 -3.24
C ASP A 97 8.52 -31.48 -3.84
N ALA A 98 7.70 -31.89 -4.81
CA ALA A 98 7.89 -33.16 -5.52
C ALA A 98 9.21 -33.23 -6.32
N ARG A 99 9.67 -32.10 -6.89
CA ARG A 99 10.97 -32.01 -7.57
C ARG A 99 12.14 -32.08 -6.59
N ARG A 100 11.99 -31.50 -5.39
CA ARG A 100 13.01 -31.50 -4.35
C ARG A 100 13.20 -32.89 -3.75
N ALA A 101 12.11 -33.60 -3.46
CA ALA A 101 12.15 -34.99 -3.00
C ALA A 101 12.83 -35.95 -4.01
N LYS A 102 12.58 -35.76 -5.32
CA LYS A 102 13.22 -36.56 -6.38
C LYS A 102 14.72 -36.27 -6.52
N LYS A 103 15.17 -35.07 -6.15
CA LYS A 103 16.59 -34.70 -6.17
C LYS A 103 17.34 -35.26 -4.96
N GLU A 104 16.70 -35.27 -3.79
CA GLU A 104 17.28 -35.84 -2.55
C GLU A 104 17.39 -37.37 -2.61
N ALA A 105 16.45 -38.06 -3.25
CA ALA A 105 16.56 -39.51 -3.50
C ALA A 105 17.74 -39.89 -4.44
N LYS A 106 18.07 -39.03 -5.41
CA LYS A 106 19.18 -39.28 -6.36
C LYS A 106 20.57 -38.96 -5.76
N GLU A 107 20.62 -38.15 -4.71
CA GLU A 107 21.86 -37.77 -4.02
C GLU A 107 22.25 -38.79 -2.93
N ALA A 108 21.27 -39.48 -2.34
CA ALA A 108 21.49 -40.57 -1.39
C ALA A 108 22.05 -41.87 -2.04
N GLU A 109 21.80 -42.09 -3.34
CA GLU A 109 22.32 -43.26 -4.07
C GLU A 109 23.81 -43.11 -4.45
N LYS A 110 24.32 -41.87 -4.54
CA LYS A 110 25.69 -41.59 -5.03
C LYS A 110 26.77 -41.62 -3.93
N THR A 111 26.41 -41.80 -2.65
CA THR A 111 27.37 -41.77 -1.53
C THR A 111 27.74 -43.16 -0.97
N LYS A 112 27.33 -44.26 -1.63
CA LYS A 112 27.68 -45.64 -1.23
C LYS A 112 28.60 -46.42 -2.17
N ALA A 113 29.28 -45.77 -3.11
CA ALA A 113 30.37 -46.39 -3.87
C ALA A 113 31.64 -45.53 -3.81
N GLY A 114 32.64 -46.02 -3.05
CA GLY A 114 34.02 -45.52 -3.10
C GLY A 114 34.58 -45.61 -4.52
N GLY A 115 35.70 -45.00 -4.89
CA GLY A 115 36.81 -44.44 -4.15
C GLY A 115 38.00 -44.38 -5.12
N LYS A 116 39.00 -43.54 -4.81
CA LYS A 116 40.36 -43.50 -5.37
C LYS A 116 40.53 -42.96 -6.82
N GLY A 117 41.30 -41.87 -6.93
CA GLY A 117 41.86 -41.41 -8.21
C GLY A 117 42.38 -39.97 -8.16
N GLN A 118 43.70 -39.81 -8.09
CA GLN A 118 44.44 -38.55 -8.11
C GLN A 118 44.27 -37.76 -9.42
N GLY A 119 44.45 -36.44 -9.39
CA GLY A 119 44.84 -35.68 -10.59
C GLY A 119 44.40 -34.21 -10.68
N ALA A 120 45.34 -33.32 -10.36
CA ALA A 120 45.62 -32.03 -11.01
C ALA A 120 44.56 -30.89 -11.09
N LYS A 121 44.96 -29.76 -10.46
CA LYS A 121 44.82 -28.34 -10.88
C LYS A 121 43.44 -27.81 -11.32
N ALA A 122 42.89 -26.87 -10.55
CA ALA A 122 42.89 -25.43 -10.89
C ALA A 122 42.10 -24.56 -9.88
N LYS A 123 42.76 -23.50 -9.41
CA LYS A 123 42.25 -22.17 -9.00
C LYS A 123 40.83 -22.07 -8.38
N ALA A 124 40.76 -21.74 -7.10
CA ALA A 124 40.54 -20.36 -6.61
C ALA A 124 40.01 -20.34 -5.17
N ARG A 125 40.89 -19.96 -4.26
CA ARG A 125 40.70 -19.10 -3.07
C ARG A 125 39.28 -18.96 -2.49
N ALA A 126 39.16 -19.50 -1.28
CA ALA A 126 38.62 -18.88 -0.07
C ALA A 126 37.17 -18.38 -0.09
N ARG A 127 36.32 -19.02 0.74
CA ARG A 127 35.86 -18.44 2.02
C ARG A 127 35.05 -19.43 2.85
N MET A 128 35.17 -19.23 4.16
CA MET A 128 34.73 -20.02 5.31
C MET A 128 33.23 -20.39 5.35
N PRO A 129 32.88 -21.40 6.18
CA PRO A 129 31.52 -21.88 6.40
C PRO A 129 30.73 -20.90 7.29
N LEU A 130 29.43 -21.18 7.48
CA LEU A 130 28.40 -20.59 8.38
C LEU A 130 27.17 -20.21 7.53
N ARG A 131 25.92 -20.57 7.82
CA ARG A 131 25.20 -20.88 9.08
C ARG A 131 23.91 -21.60 8.69
N LYS A 132 23.62 -22.76 9.30
CA LYS A 132 22.63 -22.94 10.38
C LYS A 132 21.22 -22.44 10.03
N SER A 133 20.35 -23.42 9.80
CA SER A 133 18.89 -23.41 9.77
C SER A 133 18.26 -22.42 10.75
N LYS A 134 17.33 -21.58 10.28
CA LYS A 134 16.42 -20.82 11.14
C LYS A 134 15.05 -21.53 11.14
N ALA A 135 14.69 -21.96 12.34
CA ALA A 135 13.46 -22.62 12.71
C ALA A 135 12.21 -21.80 12.36
N LYS A 136 11.14 -22.56 12.14
CA LYS A 136 9.74 -22.15 12.04
C LYS A 136 9.36 -21.27 13.24
N GLN A 137 8.91 -20.04 13.00
CA GLN A 137 8.36 -19.18 14.05
C GLN A 137 6.86 -19.48 14.29
N PRO A 138 6.40 -19.39 15.55
CA PRO A 138 5.01 -19.61 15.98
C PRO A 138 4.09 -18.42 15.67
N ALA A 139 2.78 -18.68 15.77
CA ALA A 139 1.68 -17.78 15.44
C ALA A 139 1.76 -16.39 16.12
N ALA A 140 1.39 -15.36 15.36
CA ALA A 140 1.54 -13.95 15.69
C ALA A 140 0.68 -13.51 16.89
N PRO A 141 1.21 -12.67 17.80
CA PRO A 141 0.40 -11.93 18.75
C PRO A 141 -0.36 -10.80 18.04
N THR A 142 -1.65 -10.69 18.30
CA THR A 142 -2.50 -9.59 17.80
C THR A 142 -2.08 -8.29 18.48
N VAL A 143 -1.25 -7.49 17.80
CA VAL A 143 -0.82 -6.19 18.33
C VAL A 143 -1.91 -5.16 18.09
N GLU A 144 -2.53 -4.67 19.17
CA GLU A 144 -3.48 -3.56 19.13
C GLU A 144 -2.75 -2.26 18.71
N LEU A 145 -3.20 -1.68 17.60
CA LEU A 145 -2.69 -0.39 17.11
C LEU A 145 -3.42 0.76 17.82
N GLN A 146 -2.69 1.78 18.23
CA GLN A 146 -3.27 3.01 18.76
C GLN A 146 -4.15 3.65 17.68
N ALA A 147 -5.40 3.98 18.03
CA ALA A 147 -6.41 4.48 17.08
C ALA A 147 -5.93 5.68 16.24
N GLY A 148 -5.17 6.60 16.83
CA GLY A 148 -4.62 7.76 16.13
C GLY A 148 -3.52 7.43 15.11
N VAL A 149 -2.76 6.35 15.32
CA VAL A 149 -1.71 5.89 14.38
C VAL A 149 -2.34 5.02 13.29
N ALA A 150 -3.33 4.19 13.66
CA ALA A 150 -4.10 3.40 12.70
C ALA A 150 -4.79 4.31 11.67
N ALA A 151 -5.50 5.35 12.10
CA ALA A 151 -6.18 6.28 11.19
C ALA A 151 -5.22 7.02 10.23
N LYS A 152 -3.97 7.29 10.65
CA LYS A 152 -2.95 7.87 9.76
C LYS A 152 -2.41 6.84 8.78
N ALA A 153 -2.20 5.60 9.24
CA ALA A 153 -1.79 4.51 8.37
C ALA A 153 -2.86 4.17 7.32
N ASP A 154 -4.13 4.23 7.68
CA ASP A 154 -5.26 3.97 6.78
C ASP A 154 -5.35 5.03 5.67
N LYS A 155 -5.18 6.32 6.03
CA LYS A 155 -5.16 7.42 5.05
C LYS A 155 -4.06 7.28 3.99
N GLU A 156 -2.96 6.64 4.37
CA GLU A 156 -1.81 6.42 3.48
C GLU A 156 -1.80 5.01 2.87
N GLY A 157 -2.78 4.16 3.17
CA GLY A 157 -2.82 2.77 2.70
C GLY A 157 -1.69 1.89 3.25
N LEU A 158 -1.14 2.24 4.42
CA LEU A 158 -0.02 1.56 5.08
C LEU A 158 -0.45 0.71 6.29
N ALA A 159 -1.74 0.65 6.61
CA ALA A 159 -2.23 -0.01 7.82
C ALA A 159 -1.88 -1.51 7.90
N ASP A 160 -2.09 -2.26 6.81
CA ASP A 160 -1.73 -3.68 6.77
C ASP A 160 -0.22 -3.90 6.94
N LYS A 161 0.58 -3.02 6.33
CA LYS A 161 2.04 -3.06 6.42
C LYS A 161 2.53 -2.71 7.83
N LEU A 162 1.85 -1.79 8.50
CA LEU A 162 2.13 -1.43 9.89
C LEU A 162 1.78 -2.59 10.84
N ARG A 163 0.62 -3.25 10.65
CA ARG A 163 0.25 -4.46 11.40
C ARG A 163 1.28 -5.59 11.19
N GLN A 164 1.69 -5.80 9.94
CA GLN A 164 2.68 -6.81 9.60
C GLN A 164 4.08 -6.51 10.17
N LEU A 165 4.48 -5.23 10.20
CA LEU A 165 5.75 -4.82 10.81
C LEU A 165 5.71 -4.93 12.34
N ALA A 166 4.61 -4.54 12.97
CA ALA A 166 4.41 -4.61 14.42
C ALA A 166 4.34 -6.05 14.95
N SER A 167 3.88 -6.99 14.13
CA SER A 167 3.82 -8.42 14.49
C SER A 167 5.19 -9.13 14.46
N ARG A 168 6.26 -8.48 14.00
CA ARG A 168 7.59 -9.10 13.89
C ARG A 168 8.32 -9.08 15.23
N GLN A 169 8.84 -10.22 15.65
CA GLN A 169 9.54 -10.37 16.95
C GLN A 169 10.69 -9.38 17.13
N ASP A 170 11.54 -9.19 16.12
CA ASP A 170 12.68 -8.26 16.22
C ASP A 170 12.22 -6.80 16.49
N ILE A 171 11.04 -6.42 16.00
CA ILE A 171 10.45 -5.09 16.23
C ILE A 171 9.86 -5.01 17.65
N ILE A 172 9.17 -6.06 18.09
CA ILE A 172 8.65 -6.18 19.46
C ILE A 172 9.81 -6.10 20.48
N ASP A 173 10.89 -6.84 20.25
CA ASP A 173 12.08 -6.86 21.11
C ASP A 173 12.77 -5.50 21.17
N SER A 174 12.77 -4.76 20.06
CA SER A 174 13.36 -3.42 19.98
C SER A 174 12.51 -2.32 20.64
N LYS A 175 11.31 -2.64 21.14
CA LYS A 175 10.38 -1.75 21.85
C LYS A 175 10.16 -0.39 21.14
N LYS A 176 10.16 -0.38 19.80
CA LYS A 176 9.97 0.83 19.01
C LYS A 176 8.51 1.27 19.07
N THR A 177 8.28 2.58 19.08
CA THR A 177 6.92 3.14 19.09
C THR A 177 6.24 2.93 17.74
N GLN A 178 4.90 2.82 17.75
CA GLN A 178 4.10 2.69 16.53
C GLN A 178 4.25 3.92 15.59
N THR A 179 4.51 5.10 16.16
CA THR A 179 4.81 6.32 15.40
C THR A 179 6.14 6.23 14.65
N ALA A 180 7.19 5.67 15.27
CA ALA A 180 8.46 5.44 14.61
C ALA A 180 8.32 4.40 13.49
N MET A 181 7.53 3.35 13.71
CA MET A 181 7.22 2.35 12.69
C MET A 181 6.49 2.95 11.48
N LEU A 182 5.48 3.80 11.72
CA LEU A 182 4.75 4.50 10.65
C LEU A 182 5.69 5.41 9.86
N LYS A 183 6.52 6.22 10.55
CA LYS A 183 7.48 7.11 9.90
C LYS A 183 8.50 6.35 9.04
N ALA A 184 9.03 5.24 9.54
CA ALA A 184 9.94 4.39 8.78
C ALA A 184 9.26 3.76 7.56
N LEU A 185 7.97 3.42 7.64
CA LEU A 185 7.19 2.96 6.50
C LEU A 185 6.96 4.07 5.48
N GLN A 186 6.71 5.31 5.91
CA GLN A 186 6.58 6.46 5.01
C GLN A 186 7.88 6.72 4.24
N GLU A 187 9.01 6.80 4.95
CA GLU A 187 10.33 7.06 4.35
C GLU A 187 10.79 5.94 3.40
N SER A 188 10.32 4.71 3.63
CA SER A 188 10.64 3.55 2.78
C SER A 188 9.61 3.29 1.67
N GLY A 189 8.64 4.19 1.46
CA GLY A 189 7.60 4.00 0.43
C GLY A 189 6.70 2.78 0.71
N GLY A 190 6.53 2.42 1.98
CA GLY A 190 5.75 1.29 2.44
C GLY A 190 6.42 -0.06 2.19
N LEU A 191 7.75 -0.13 2.17
CA LEU A 191 8.50 -1.38 2.09
C LEU A 191 8.90 -1.85 3.49
N ILE A 192 8.39 -3.01 3.92
CA ILE A 192 8.55 -3.52 5.29
C ILE A 192 10.01 -3.84 5.63
N HIS A 193 10.79 -4.36 4.68
CA HIS A 193 12.20 -4.73 4.93
C HIS A 193 13.12 -3.51 5.08
N PRO A 194 13.08 -2.50 4.19
CA PRO A 194 13.76 -1.22 4.40
C PRO A 194 13.29 -0.48 5.66
N ALA A 195 11.99 -0.44 5.96
CA ALA A 195 11.49 0.16 7.21
C ALA A 195 12.08 -0.53 8.45
N LYS A 196 12.07 -1.87 8.46
CA LYS A 196 12.72 -2.66 9.53
C LYS A 196 14.20 -2.34 9.64
N ARG A 197 14.91 -2.23 8.51
CA ARG A 197 16.33 -1.91 8.45
C ARG A 197 16.61 -0.54 9.06
N ALA A 198 15.82 0.46 8.72
CA ALA A 198 15.91 1.81 9.29
C ALA A 198 15.65 1.83 10.81
N LEU A 199 14.69 1.04 11.29
CA LEU A 199 14.35 0.97 12.72
C LEU A 199 15.39 0.24 13.57
N LEU A 200 16.00 -0.80 13.02
CA LEU A 200 16.94 -1.68 13.73
C LEU A 200 18.40 -1.35 13.43
N GLY A 201 18.68 -0.46 12.46
CA GLY A 201 20.03 -0.05 12.06
C GLY A 201 20.89 -1.19 11.47
N ALA A 202 20.25 -2.21 10.89
CA ALA A 202 20.91 -3.43 10.39
C ALA A 202 21.35 -3.36 8.92
#